data_AF-A0AAN7I210-F1
#
_entry.id   AF-A0AAN7I210-F1
#
_cell.length_a   1.000
_cell.length_b   1.000
_cell.length_c   1.000
_cell.angle_alpha   90.00
_cell.angle_beta   90.00
_cell.angle_gamma   90.00
#
_symmetry.space_group_name_H-M   'P 1'
#
loop_
_entity.id
_entity.type
_entity.pdbx_description
1 polymer ?
#
loop_
_entity_poly.entity_id
_entity_poly.type
_entity_poly.pdbx_seq_one_letter_code
_entity_poly.pdbx_strand_id
1 'polypeptide(L)'
;MNAHVVNWALVPSDPAVFNDMIQQYGVDDARAVDIFGLGLLDEMKDNASVHGLISILPFEEEALPDNFEQQGPLASNIVFTSQAGLISRAVLFNADINTGDILNNLLQSTQGFSATSRVWCLSYQNEIRSIHNAYASNAYHTAEAAMDTTTEYGDANYEVVETENYHYISYIYNSGFVCELDGLKSQPVRLQECTHEEWITTVKSILQQRMQDRMDVSLLAITKDDYRAKLKKKNDYSSHLQLSNQVTRKRLAKPTVLRRKKAFFDMINEADTQCHDTMKDIWSSLLGQDFASAQAKLDTFAMDIDPFNREVDQLTVKREQEKANSIRQKFDYLPFIRALFKSSFQYNVLHGTTKPAKQKSAKEKTTKIPAKKTSSMKPRPAKKAARKKS
;
A
#
# COMPACT_ATOMS: atom_id res chain seq x y z
N MET A 1 33.03 18.22 -0.58
CA MET A 1 31.86 18.55 -1.40
C MET A 1 30.64 18.16 -0.59
N ASN A 2 29.80 19.14 -0.22
CA ASN A 2 28.65 18.91 0.64
C ASN A 2 27.65 18.00 -0.10
N ALA A 3 27.53 16.75 0.32
CA ALA A 3 26.46 15.89 -0.12
C ALA A 3 25.15 16.54 0.30
N HIS A 4 24.41 17.10 -0.65
CA HIS A 4 22.99 17.34 -0.47
C HIS A 4 22.37 15.96 -0.24
N VAL A 5 22.25 15.56 1.03
CA VAL A 5 21.39 14.44 1.42
C VAL A 5 20.00 14.89 1.03
N VAL A 6 19.50 14.39 -0.09
CA VAL A 6 18.15 14.68 -0.55
C VAL A 6 17.21 14.01 0.44
N ASN A 7 16.54 14.83 1.27
CA ASN A 7 15.58 14.34 2.24
C ASN A 7 14.35 13.79 1.50
N TRP A 8 14.14 12.49 1.65
CA TRP A 8 12.88 11.83 1.31
C TRP A 8 11.99 11.90 2.53
N ALA A 9 10.76 12.34 2.34
CA ALA A 9 9.82 12.42 3.44
C ALA A 9 9.35 11.03 3.91
N LEU A 10 8.80 10.98 5.12
CA LEU A 10 8.07 9.79 5.55
C LEU A 10 6.72 9.75 4.83
N VAL A 11 6.40 8.58 4.28
CA VAL A 11 5.09 8.29 3.64
C VAL A 11 4.26 7.51 4.67
N PRO A 12 2.95 7.77 4.79
CA PRO A 12 2.08 6.99 5.65
C PRO A 12 1.91 5.55 5.13
N SER A 13 1.74 4.60 6.05
CA SER A 13 1.41 3.21 5.75
C SER A 13 -0.06 3.05 5.37
N ASP A 14 -0.46 3.59 4.22
CA ASP A 14 -1.84 3.52 3.72
C ASP A 14 -1.89 2.94 2.30
N PRO A 15 -2.62 1.83 2.07
CA PRO A 15 -2.81 1.26 0.74
C PRO A 15 -3.29 2.29 -0.30
N ALA A 16 -4.15 3.26 0.07
CA ALA A 16 -4.64 4.29 -0.84
C ALA A 16 -3.54 5.27 -1.30
N VAL A 17 -2.55 5.51 -0.45
CA VAL A 17 -1.37 6.31 -0.79
C VAL A 17 -0.47 5.53 -1.74
N PHE A 18 -0.15 4.28 -1.39
CA PHE A 18 0.63 3.40 -2.26
C PHE A 18 -0.03 3.18 -3.62
N ASN A 19 -1.35 2.94 -3.65
CA ASN A 19 -2.10 2.76 -4.89
C ASN A 19 -2.06 3.98 -5.80
N ASP A 20 -2.21 5.18 -5.24
CA ASP A 20 -2.13 6.40 -6.03
C ASP A 20 -0.68 6.66 -6.51
N MET A 21 0.34 6.37 -5.70
CA MET A 21 1.75 6.41 -6.15
C MET A 21 2.02 5.44 -7.30
N ILE A 22 1.59 4.18 -7.18
CA ILE A 22 1.71 3.13 -8.21
C ILE A 22 1.09 3.60 -9.53
N GLN A 23 -0.12 4.20 -9.46
CA GLN A 23 -0.79 4.75 -10.64
C GLN A 23 -0.06 5.96 -11.23
N GLN A 24 0.47 6.86 -10.40
CA GLN A 24 1.24 8.01 -10.86
C GLN A 24 2.56 7.59 -11.53
N TYR A 25 3.14 6.45 -11.15
CA TYR A 25 4.29 5.86 -11.84
C TYR A 25 3.94 5.28 -13.21
N GLY A 26 2.66 5.10 -13.52
CA GLY A 26 2.19 4.50 -14.77
C GLY A 26 2.05 2.98 -14.71
N VAL A 27 2.01 2.40 -13.50
CA VAL A 27 1.76 0.97 -13.31
C VAL A 27 0.25 0.73 -13.30
N ASP A 28 -0.23 -0.09 -14.24
CA ASP A 28 -1.66 -0.29 -14.47
C ASP A 28 -2.19 -1.62 -13.91
N ASP A 29 -1.31 -2.58 -13.64
CA ASP A 29 -1.63 -3.97 -13.33
C ASP A 29 -1.19 -4.40 -11.93
N ALA A 30 -0.87 -3.45 -11.05
CA ALA A 30 -0.54 -3.70 -9.65
C ALA A 30 -1.29 -2.78 -8.69
N ARG A 31 -1.51 -3.26 -7.46
CA ARG A 31 -2.12 -2.49 -6.36
C ARG A 31 -1.55 -2.93 -5.01
N ALA A 32 -1.53 -2.02 -4.06
CA ALA A 32 -1.33 -2.31 -2.65
C ALA A 32 -2.66 -2.69 -1.97
N VAL A 33 -2.60 -3.70 -1.11
CA VAL A 33 -3.69 -4.21 -0.28
C VAL A 33 -3.20 -4.37 1.15
N ASP A 34 -4.00 -3.96 2.12
CA ASP A 34 -3.69 -4.13 3.54
C ASP A 34 -3.94 -5.56 3.99
N ILE A 35 -3.01 -6.12 4.77
CA ILE A 35 -3.07 -7.48 5.31
C ILE A 35 -3.26 -7.40 6.83
N PHE A 36 -4.52 -7.25 7.24
CA PHE A 36 -4.90 -7.16 8.66
C PHE A 36 -4.72 -8.47 9.46
N GLY A 37 -4.49 -9.58 8.77
CA GLY A 37 -4.26 -10.88 9.38
C GLY A 37 -3.60 -11.83 8.40
N LEU A 38 -2.62 -12.60 8.88
CA LEU A 38 -1.84 -13.53 8.04
C LEU A 38 -2.67 -14.65 7.41
N GLY A 39 -3.91 -14.88 7.88
CA GLY A 39 -4.86 -15.80 7.23
C GLY A 39 -5.34 -15.31 5.87
N LEU A 40 -5.37 -13.99 5.64
CA LEU A 40 -5.72 -13.42 4.33
C LEU A 40 -4.73 -13.83 3.23
N LEU A 41 -3.47 -14.12 3.60
CA LEU A 41 -2.47 -14.64 2.66
C LEU A 41 -2.85 -16.02 2.13
N ASP A 42 -3.61 -16.83 2.88
CA ASP A 42 -4.10 -18.14 2.42
C ASP A 42 -5.28 -18.00 1.44
N GLU A 43 -6.03 -16.90 1.55
CA GLU A 43 -7.16 -16.59 0.66
C GLU A 43 -6.72 -16.05 -0.69
N MET A 44 -5.46 -15.61 -0.82
CA MET A 44 -4.83 -15.22 -2.07
C MET A 44 -4.54 -16.48 -2.90
N LYS A 45 -5.60 -17.09 -3.45
CA LYS A 45 -5.61 -18.42 -4.09
C LYS A 45 -4.60 -18.58 -5.23
N ASP A 46 -4.17 -17.49 -5.85
CA ASP A 46 -3.10 -17.49 -6.84
C ASP A 46 -1.86 -16.81 -6.23
N ASN A 47 -0.88 -17.60 -5.78
CA ASN A 47 0.40 -17.08 -5.31
C ASN A 47 1.14 -16.26 -6.39
N ALA A 48 0.78 -16.47 -7.67
CA ALA A 48 1.23 -15.69 -8.83
C ALA A 48 0.61 -14.29 -8.93
N SER A 49 -0.43 -14.00 -8.14
CA SER A 49 -1.05 -12.67 -8.09
C SER A 49 -0.39 -11.74 -7.07
N VAL A 50 0.50 -12.23 -6.21
CA VAL A 50 1.23 -11.40 -5.25
C VAL A 50 2.65 -11.18 -5.77
N HIS A 51 3.04 -9.92 -5.88
CA HIS A 51 4.37 -9.52 -6.37
C HIS A 51 5.38 -9.37 -5.22
N GLY A 52 4.90 -9.06 -4.02
CA GLY A 52 5.73 -8.92 -2.83
C GLY A 52 4.94 -8.39 -1.64
N LEU A 53 5.57 -8.43 -0.48
CA LEU A 53 5.02 -7.92 0.78
C LEU A 53 5.88 -6.76 1.29
N ILE A 54 5.27 -5.81 1.98
CA ILE A 54 5.95 -4.69 2.63
C ILE A 54 5.51 -4.70 4.09
N SER A 55 6.45 -5.00 4.99
CA SER A 55 6.23 -4.94 6.43
C SER A 55 6.79 -3.64 6.98
N ILE A 56 6.04 -3.05 7.90
CA ILE A 56 6.39 -1.81 8.57
C ILE A 56 6.38 -2.09 10.06
N LEU A 57 7.55 -1.94 10.67
CA LEU A 57 7.80 -2.29 12.07
C LEU A 57 8.70 -1.23 12.72
N PRO A 58 8.64 -1.08 14.05
CA PRO A 58 9.65 -0.31 14.78
C PRO A 58 11.05 -0.84 14.47
N PHE A 59 11.99 0.06 14.26
CA PHE A 59 13.39 -0.31 14.04
C PHE A 59 13.97 -1.06 15.24
N GLU A 60 14.54 -2.22 14.98
CA GLU A 60 15.38 -2.97 15.92
C GLU A 60 16.69 -3.32 15.22
N GLU A 61 17.80 -3.18 15.94
CA GLU A 61 19.11 -3.52 15.41
C GLU A 61 19.28 -5.05 15.38
N GLU A 62 19.28 -5.63 14.17
CA GLU A 62 19.55 -7.04 13.97
C GLU A 62 21.06 -7.29 13.81
N ALA A 63 21.60 -8.29 14.53
CA ALA A 63 22.97 -8.74 14.33
C ALA A 63 23.11 -9.41 12.96
N LEU A 64 23.94 -8.82 12.09
CA LEU A 64 24.25 -9.38 10.78
C LEU A 64 25.39 -10.42 10.89
N PRO A 65 25.40 -11.46 10.04
CA PRO A 65 26.51 -12.42 9.98
C PRO A 65 27.86 -11.74 9.68
N ASP A 66 28.96 -12.26 10.24
CA ASP A 66 30.31 -11.69 10.05
C ASP A 66 30.75 -11.59 8.58
N ASN A 67 30.18 -12.40 7.68
CA ASN A 67 30.47 -12.42 6.25
C ASN A 67 29.42 -11.67 5.40
N PHE A 68 28.51 -10.92 6.02
CA PHE A 68 27.41 -10.24 5.32
C PHE A 68 27.87 -9.15 4.34
N GLU A 69 29.08 -8.61 4.48
CA GLU A 69 29.61 -7.61 3.54
C GLU A 69 30.19 -8.22 2.26
N GLN A 70 30.40 -9.54 2.21
CA GLN A 70 30.81 -10.20 0.97
C GLN A 70 29.62 -10.21 0.00
N GLN A 71 29.72 -9.45 -1.09
CA GLN A 71 28.71 -9.44 -2.14
C GLN A 71 28.51 -10.86 -2.69
N GLY A 72 27.39 -11.48 -2.34
CA GLY A 72 27.03 -12.77 -2.87
C GLY A 72 26.69 -12.67 -4.36
N PRO A 73 26.82 -13.76 -5.14
CA PRO A 73 26.51 -13.79 -6.57
C PRO A 73 25.05 -13.45 -6.93
N LEU A 74 24.17 -13.17 -5.95
CA LEU A 74 22.75 -12.86 -6.13
C LEU A 74 22.47 -11.36 -6.39
N ALA A 75 23.40 -10.46 -6.05
CA ALA A 75 23.18 -9.01 -6.17
C ALA A 75 22.97 -8.54 -7.63
N SER A 76 23.26 -9.38 -8.62
CA SER A 76 23.16 -9.00 -10.03
C SER A 76 21.72 -8.92 -10.55
N ASN A 77 20.79 -9.69 -9.99
CA ASN A 77 19.45 -9.86 -10.56
C ASN A 77 18.33 -9.20 -9.73
N ILE A 78 18.64 -8.70 -8.52
CA ILE A 78 17.69 -7.96 -7.68
C ILE A 78 18.02 -6.47 -7.79
N VAL A 79 17.00 -5.66 -8.08
CA VAL A 79 17.09 -4.20 -8.00
C VAL A 79 16.89 -3.76 -6.56
N PHE A 80 17.98 -3.30 -5.91
CA PHE A 80 17.99 -2.97 -4.49
C PHE A 80 18.50 -1.54 -4.25
N THR A 81 17.94 -0.86 -3.24
CA THR A 81 18.30 0.51 -2.83
C THR A 81 18.51 0.58 -1.33
N SER A 82 19.67 1.06 -0.88
CA SER A 82 20.05 1.14 0.53
C SER A 82 19.51 2.42 1.22
N GLN A 83 18.20 2.70 1.12
CA GLN A 83 17.58 3.85 1.81
C GLN A 83 16.15 3.54 2.26
N ALA A 84 15.88 3.70 3.56
CA ALA A 84 14.61 3.40 4.23
C ALA A 84 13.36 3.96 3.50
N GLY A 85 13.39 5.23 3.07
CA GLY A 85 12.28 5.88 2.37
C GLY A 85 12.05 5.40 0.92
N LEU A 86 12.95 4.60 0.36
CA LEU A 86 12.90 4.11 -1.02
C LEU A 86 12.50 2.62 -1.11
N ILE A 87 12.59 1.88 0.00
CA ILE A 87 12.28 0.43 0.06
C ILE A 87 10.81 0.15 -0.23
N SER A 88 9.90 1.09 0.04
CA SER A 88 8.48 0.98 -0.29
C SER A 88 8.22 0.66 -1.78
N ARG A 89 9.21 0.91 -2.65
CA ARG A 89 9.17 0.64 -4.10
C ARG A 89 9.95 -0.61 -4.52
N ALA A 90 10.70 -1.22 -3.60
CA ALA A 90 11.57 -2.34 -3.89
C ALA A 90 10.80 -3.54 -4.47
N VAL A 91 9.54 -3.74 -4.03
CA VAL A 91 8.66 -4.75 -4.63
C VAL A 91 8.39 -4.45 -6.10
N LEU A 92 8.04 -3.20 -6.46
CA LEU A 92 7.74 -2.82 -7.84
C LEU A 92 8.94 -2.99 -8.77
N PHE A 93 10.15 -2.67 -8.29
CA PHE A 93 11.38 -2.81 -9.09
C PHE A 93 11.78 -4.25 -9.41
N ASN A 94 11.25 -5.22 -8.67
CA ASN A 94 11.56 -6.64 -8.81
C ASN A 94 10.34 -7.47 -9.22
N ALA A 95 9.18 -6.84 -9.42
CA ALA A 95 7.97 -7.50 -9.87
C ALA A 95 8.03 -7.73 -11.39
N ASP A 96 7.54 -8.88 -11.84
CA ASP A 96 7.39 -9.19 -13.27
C ASP A 96 6.12 -8.52 -13.83
N ILE A 97 6.13 -7.18 -13.85
CA ILE A 97 5.02 -6.32 -14.30
C ILE A 97 5.55 -5.15 -15.15
N ASN A 98 4.67 -4.50 -15.90
CA ASN A 98 5.04 -3.26 -16.56
C ASN A 98 5.07 -2.10 -15.56
N THR A 99 6.27 -1.67 -15.16
CA THR A 99 6.44 -0.61 -14.15
C THR A 99 6.19 0.82 -14.65
N GLY A 100 5.77 0.98 -15.91
CA GLY A 100 5.51 2.29 -16.54
C GLY A 100 6.80 3.01 -16.95
N ASP A 101 6.68 4.04 -17.79
CA ASP A 101 7.84 4.72 -18.39
C ASP A 101 8.78 5.34 -17.34
N ILE A 102 8.22 5.90 -16.27
CA ILE A 102 8.99 6.57 -15.21
C ILE A 102 9.96 5.60 -14.54
N LEU A 103 9.46 4.44 -14.10
CA LEU A 103 10.28 3.44 -13.41
C LEU A 103 11.13 2.65 -14.41
N ASN A 104 10.60 2.29 -15.59
CA ASN A 104 11.37 1.61 -16.64
C ASN A 104 12.62 2.41 -17.05
N ASN A 105 12.48 3.74 -17.23
CA ASN A 105 13.61 4.62 -17.56
C ASN A 105 14.69 4.62 -16.45
N LEU A 106 14.27 4.63 -15.19
CA LEU A 106 15.20 4.53 -14.06
C LEU A 106 15.89 3.16 -14.02
N LEU A 107 15.13 2.08 -14.18
CA LEU A 107 15.65 0.71 -14.14
C LEU A 107 16.68 0.48 -15.25
N GLN A 108 16.38 0.96 -16.46
CA GLN A 108 17.28 0.89 -17.61
C GLN A 108 18.54 1.75 -17.40
N SER A 109 18.40 2.99 -16.95
CA SER A 109 19.54 3.90 -16.74
C SER A 109 20.45 3.50 -15.59
N THR A 110 19.95 2.69 -14.65
CA THR A 110 20.72 2.22 -13.49
C THR A 110 21.11 0.75 -13.58
N GLN A 111 20.96 0.12 -14.75
CA GLN A 111 21.35 -1.27 -14.94
C GLN A 111 22.84 -1.47 -14.61
N GLY A 112 23.13 -2.47 -13.76
CA GLY A 112 24.49 -2.76 -13.30
C GLY A 112 25.01 -1.83 -12.19
N PHE A 113 24.23 -0.86 -11.73
CA PHE A 113 24.67 0.03 -10.65
C PHE A 113 24.57 -0.66 -9.28
N SER A 114 25.50 -0.30 -8.39
CA SER A 114 25.44 -0.69 -6.98
C SER A 114 24.21 -0.11 -6.27
N ALA A 115 23.80 -0.70 -5.15
CA ALA A 115 22.67 -0.19 -4.36
C ALA A 115 22.83 1.28 -3.97
N THR A 116 24.04 1.68 -3.57
CA THR A 116 24.38 3.07 -3.23
C THR A 116 24.32 4.00 -4.45
N SER A 117 24.84 3.56 -5.59
CA SER A 117 24.78 4.34 -6.84
C SER A 117 23.33 4.54 -7.33
N ARG A 118 22.46 3.55 -7.14
CA ARG A 118 21.03 3.66 -7.48
C ARG A 118 20.32 4.69 -6.61
N VAL A 119 20.60 4.69 -5.31
CA VAL A 119 20.09 5.73 -4.38
C VAL A 119 20.51 7.12 -4.86
N TRP A 120 21.78 7.27 -5.28
CA TRP A 120 22.26 8.52 -5.85
C TRP A 120 21.45 8.92 -7.08
N CYS A 121 21.27 8.04 -8.08
CA CYS A 121 20.48 8.34 -9.27
C CYS A 121 19.02 8.69 -8.95
N LEU A 122 18.39 7.97 -8.02
CA LEU A 122 17.03 8.24 -7.54
C LEU A 122 16.89 9.65 -6.97
N SER A 123 17.90 10.17 -6.28
CA SER A 123 17.90 11.51 -5.70
C SER A 123 17.77 12.63 -6.75
N TYR A 124 18.13 12.36 -8.01
CA TYR A 124 18.00 13.31 -9.14
C TYR A 124 16.71 13.10 -9.94
N GLN A 125 15.92 12.07 -9.65
CA GLN A 125 14.64 11.84 -10.33
C GLN A 125 13.54 12.72 -9.74
N ASN A 126 13.41 13.93 -10.27
CA ASN A 126 12.45 14.93 -9.81
C ASN A 126 11.00 14.42 -9.81
N GLU A 127 10.61 13.66 -10.82
CA GLU A 127 9.25 13.13 -10.95
C GLU A 127 8.93 12.13 -9.85
N ILE A 128 9.80 11.13 -9.63
CA ILE A 128 9.66 10.14 -8.56
C ILE A 128 9.63 10.83 -7.19
N ARG A 129 10.52 11.81 -6.98
CA ARG A 129 10.58 12.59 -5.76
C ARG A 129 9.32 13.44 -5.53
N SER A 130 8.78 14.05 -6.58
CA SER A 130 7.55 14.83 -6.51
C SER A 130 6.36 13.95 -6.11
N ILE A 131 6.24 12.76 -6.71
CA ILE A 131 5.19 11.78 -6.37
C ILE A 131 5.32 11.33 -4.91
N HIS A 132 6.54 11.06 -4.43
CA HIS A 132 6.79 10.68 -3.04
C HIS A 132 6.44 11.80 -2.06
N ASN A 133 6.99 12.98 -2.30
CA ASN A 133 6.88 14.10 -1.37
C ASN A 133 5.48 14.73 -1.39
N ALA A 134 4.63 14.42 -2.36
CA ALA A 134 3.22 14.84 -2.35
C ALA A 134 2.47 14.36 -1.10
N TYR A 135 2.90 13.27 -0.47
CA TYR A 135 2.31 12.72 0.76
C TYR A 135 3.05 13.17 2.03
N ALA A 136 4.20 13.82 1.87
CA ALA A 136 4.98 14.42 2.94
C ALA A 136 4.35 15.66 3.54
N SER A 137 3.69 16.45 2.67
CA SER A 137 3.34 17.85 2.94
C SER A 137 2.44 17.98 4.17
N ASN A 138 1.63 16.96 4.49
CA ASN A 138 0.80 16.97 5.69
C ASN A 138 1.56 16.71 7.00
N ALA A 139 2.64 15.93 6.97
CA ALA A 139 3.47 15.70 8.16
C ALA A 139 4.46 16.86 8.40
N TYR A 140 5.06 17.38 7.32
CA TYR A 140 6.07 18.44 7.41
C TYR A 140 5.51 19.82 7.73
N HIS A 141 4.36 20.24 7.17
CA HIS A 141 3.76 21.52 7.56
C HIS A 141 3.26 21.54 9.01
N THR A 142 2.81 20.40 9.54
CA THR A 142 2.44 20.27 10.96
C THR A 142 3.67 20.43 11.86
N ALA A 143 4.82 19.86 11.46
CA ALA A 143 6.07 19.97 12.21
C ALA A 143 6.73 21.35 12.08
N GLU A 144 6.83 21.92 10.88
CA GLU A 144 7.49 23.22 10.64
C GLU A 144 6.64 24.40 11.14
N ALA A 145 5.31 24.34 11.03
CA ALA A 145 4.43 25.35 11.65
C ALA A 145 4.39 25.24 13.19
N ALA A 146 4.69 24.07 13.76
CA ALA A 146 4.92 23.90 15.20
C ALA A 146 6.36 24.30 15.63
N MET A 147 7.31 24.32 14.68
CA MET A 147 8.69 24.74 14.85
C MET A 147 8.97 26.16 14.34
N ASP A 148 7.96 27.05 14.25
CA ASP A 148 8.22 28.48 14.09
C ASP A 148 8.88 28.99 15.39
N THR A 149 10.20 28.86 15.44
CA THR A 149 11.12 29.32 16.48
C THR A 149 11.27 30.84 16.47
N THR A 150 10.15 31.55 16.44
CA THR A 150 10.09 33.01 16.67
C THR A 150 9.44 33.35 18.01
N THR A 151 8.96 32.38 18.78
CA THR A 151 8.58 32.62 20.18
C THR A 151 9.80 32.46 21.11
N GLU A 152 10.49 33.57 21.39
CA GLU A 152 11.49 33.74 22.46
C GLU A 152 10.92 33.56 23.89
N TYR A 153 9.89 32.73 24.08
CA TYR A 153 9.37 32.39 25.40
C TYR A 153 9.63 30.91 25.68
N GLY A 154 10.66 30.68 26.50
CA GLY A 154 11.03 29.36 27.01
C GLY A 154 9.93 28.77 27.89
N ASP A 155 9.00 28.05 27.28
CA ASP A 155 8.09 27.14 27.96
C ASP A 155 8.50 25.70 27.63
N ALA A 156 9.11 25.04 28.60
CA ALA A 156 9.73 23.72 28.53
C ALA A 156 8.69 22.58 28.55
N ASN A 157 7.61 22.69 27.79
CA ASN A 157 6.48 21.75 27.81
C ASN A 157 6.11 21.17 26.44
N TYR A 158 6.93 21.36 25.41
CA TYR A 158 6.81 20.58 24.19
C TYR A 158 7.70 19.35 24.34
N GLU A 159 7.10 18.22 24.72
CA GLU A 159 7.72 16.92 24.47
C GLU A 159 7.99 16.85 22.96
N VAL A 160 9.26 16.84 22.58
CA VAL A 160 9.66 16.30 21.28
C VAL A 160 9.13 14.88 21.30
N VAL A 161 8.05 14.63 20.57
CA VAL A 161 7.56 13.26 20.37
C VAL A 161 8.74 12.54 19.74
N GLU A 162 9.39 11.65 20.49
CA GLU A 162 10.30 10.67 19.92
C GLU A 162 9.44 9.86 18.94
N THR A 163 9.48 10.24 17.67
CA THR A 163 8.80 9.49 16.63
C THR A 163 9.50 8.14 16.57
N GLU A 164 8.82 7.09 17.03
CA GLU A 164 9.25 5.71 16.81
C GLU A 164 9.68 5.58 15.35
N ASN A 165 10.95 5.22 15.13
CA ASN A 165 11.51 5.12 13.79
C ASN A 165 10.96 3.85 13.13
N TYR A 166 9.78 3.95 12.51
CA TYR A 166 9.23 2.88 11.69
C TYR A 166 10.10 2.66 10.46
N HIS A 167 10.37 1.39 10.19
CA HIS A 167 11.22 0.92 9.11
C HIS A 167 10.44 0.03 8.15
N TYR A 168 10.78 0.12 6.86
CA TYR A 168 10.16 -0.64 5.78
C TYR A 168 11.03 -1.83 5.41
N ILE A 169 10.48 -3.04 5.44
CA ILE A 169 11.13 -4.25 4.94
C ILE A 169 10.26 -4.85 3.84
N SER A 170 10.83 -5.04 2.66
CA SER A 170 10.13 -5.72 1.56
C SER A 170 10.53 -7.18 1.46
N TYR A 171 9.57 -8.05 1.15
CA TYR A 171 9.78 -9.46 0.89
C TYR A 171 9.34 -9.79 -0.54
N ILE A 172 10.20 -10.46 -1.29
CA ILE A 172 9.92 -10.88 -2.67
C ILE A 172 10.34 -12.33 -2.88
N TYR A 173 9.74 -12.99 -3.85
CA TYR A 173 10.28 -14.21 -4.41
C TYR A 173 11.25 -13.87 -5.54
N ASN A 174 12.48 -14.39 -5.47
CA ASN A 174 13.41 -14.25 -6.57
C ASN A 174 14.34 -15.47 -6.67
N SER A 175 14.48 -16.03 -7.87
CA SER A 175 15.44 -17.09 -8.18
C SER A 175 15.38 -18.32 -7.24
N GLY A 176 14.18 -18.75 -6.83
CA GLY A 176 13.99 -19.91 -5.94
C GLY A 176 14.11 -19.62 -4.44
N PHE A 177 14.18 -18.35 -4.05
CA PHE A 177 14.29 -17.95 -2.64
C PHE A 177 13.28 -16.86 -2.28
N VAL A 178 12.79 -16.91 -1.05
CA VAL A 178 12.23 -15.73 -0.38
C VAL A 178 13.41 -14.83 0.00
N CYS A 179 13.39 -13.61 -0.52
CA CYS A 179 14.41 -12.60 -0.28
C CYS A 179 13.83 -11.44 0.54
N GLU A 180 14.62 -10.94 1.48
CA GLU A 180 14.37 -9.73 2.24
C GLU A 180 15.16 -8.57 1.65
N LEU A 181 14.46 -7.46 1.43
CA LEU A 181 15.02 -6.20 0.99
C LEU A 181 14.82 -5.17 2.10
N ASP A 182 15.92 -4.91 2.80
CA ASP A 182 16.02 -3.94 3.87
C ASP A 182 17.06 -2.91 3.46
N GLY A 183 16.64 -1.67 3.24
CA GLY A 183 17.50 -0.57 2.83
C GLY A 183 18.37 0.02 3.93
N LEU A 184 18.32 -0.48 5.17
CA LEU A 184 19.36 -0.28 6.18
C LEU A 184 20.50 -1.30 6.02
N LYS A 185 20.26 -2.41 5.31
CA LYS A 185 21.27 -3.42 4.98
C LYS A 185 22.00 -3.06 3.69
N SER A 186 23.25 -3.53 3.56
CA SER A 186 24.10 -3.26 2.39
C SER A 186 23.71 -4.08 1.15
N GLN A 187 23.03 -5.21 1.34
CA GLN A 187 22.57 -6.09 0.27
C GLN A 187 21.29 -6.88 0.65
N PRO A 188 20.57 -7.43 -0.35
CA PRO A 188 19.44 -8.35 -0.12
C PRO A 188 19.84 -9.59 0.69
N VAL A 189 18.92 -10.06 1.54
CA VAL A 189 19.12 -11.27 2.37
C VAL A 189 18.29 -12.42 1.81
N ARG A 190 18.90 -13.58 1.54
CA ARG A 190 18.15 -14.81 1.26
C ARG A 190 17.67 -15.41 2.57
N LEU A 191 16.37 -15.57 2.74
CA LEU A 191 15.80 -16.13 3.96
C LEU A 191 15.63 -17.64 3.86
N GLN A 192 14.92 -18.11 2.84
CA GLN A 192 14.55 -19.52 2.71
C GLN A 192 14.39 -19.91 1.23
N GLU A 193 14.81 -21.11 0.87
CA GLU A 193 14.57 -21.70 -0.46
C GLU A 193 13.11 -22.15 -0.57
N CYS A 194 12.46 -21.83 -1.69
CA CYS A 194 11.07 -22.22 -1.96
C CYS A 194 10.77 -22.22 -3.46
N THR A 195 9.65 -22.80 -3.86
CA THR A 195 9.11 -22.60 -5.22
C THR A 195 8.30 -21.31 -5.30
N HIS A 196 7.98 -20.87 -6.52
CA HIS A 196 7.08 -19.74 -6.74
C HIS A 196 5.63 -20.06 -6.33
N GLU A 197 5.26 -21.33 -6.21
CA GLU A 197 3.94 -21.72 -5.72
C GLU A 197 3.89 -21.75 -4.19
N GLU A 198 5.01 -21.84 -3.50
CA GLU A 198 5.08 -22.01 -2.03
C GLU A 198 5.59 -20.76 -1.30
N TRP A 199 6.03 -19.74 -2.03
CA TRP A 199 6.70 -18.58 -1.44
C TRP A 199 5.83 -17.81 -0.45
N ILE A 200 4.51 -17.71 -0.68
CA ILE A 200 3.57 -17.07 0.25
C ILE A 200 3.49 -17.83 1.56
N THR A 201 3.36 -19.16 1.51
CA THR A 201 3.35 -20.00 2.71
C THR A 201 4.68 -19.90 3.47
N THR A 202 5.79 -19.85 2.73
CA THR A 202 7.14 -19.72 3.28
C THR A 202 7.33 -18.38 3.99
N VAL A 203 7.03 -17.26 3.32
CA VAL A 203 7.16 -15.92 3.91
C VAL A 203 6.19 -15.71 5.06
N LYS A 204 4.98 -16.29 4.98
CA LYS A 204 4.02 -16.27 6.08
C LYS A 204 4.59 -16.92 7.34
N SER A 205 5.25 -18.07 7.23
CA SER A 205 5.88 -18.72 8.39
C SER A 205 6.98 -17.85 9.01
N ILE A 206 7.76 -17.16 8.18
CA ILE A 206 8.80 -16.22 8.64
C ILE A 206 8.16 -15.03 9.37
N LEU A 207 7.13 -14.43 8.78
CA LEU A 207 6.40 -13.32 9.38
C LEU A 207 5.71 -13.72 10.69
N GLN A 208 5.13 -14.92 10.77
CA GLN A 208 4.54 -15.44 12.01
C GLN A 208 5.55 -15.50 13.15
N GLN A 209 6.78 -15.95 12.88
CA GLN A 209 7.85 -15.98 13.88
C GLN A 209 8.28 -14.57 14.31
N ARG A 210 8.41 -13.64 13.35
CA ARG A 210 8.79 -12.24 13.63
C ARG A 210 7.71 -11.44 14.35
N MET A 211 6.44 -11.75 14.12
CA MET A 211 5.28 -11.04 14.67
C MET A 211 4.75 -11.67 15.97
N GLN A 212 5.32 -12.78 16.44
CA GLN A 212 4.76 -13.58 17.55
C GLN A 212 4.56 -12.78 18.85
N ASP A 213 5.40 -11.77 19.10
CA ASP A 213 5.34 -10.90 20.29
C ASP A 213 5.11 -9.41 19.94
N ARG A 214 4.72 -9.08 18.71
CA ARG A 214 4.57 -7.68 18.23
C ARG A 214 3.14 -7.35 17.84
N MET A 215 2.60 -6.25 18.36
CA MET A 215 1.22 -5.79 18.09
C MET A 215 1.14 -4.59 17.15
N ASP A 216 2.28 -4.03 16.78
CA ASP A 216 2.49 -2.75 16.08
C ASP A 216 3.12 -2.93 14.69
N VAL A 217 2.84 -4.06 14.04
CA VAL A 217 3.32 -4.36 12.68
C VAL A 217 2.19 -4.12 11.67
N SER A 218 2.45 -3.27 10.68
CA SER A 218 1.60 -3.14 9.49
C SER A 218 2.18 -3.97 8.34
N LEU A 219 1.31 -4.57 7.54
CA LEU A 219 1.70 -5.42 6.42
C LEU A 219 0.86 -5.09 5.19
N LEU A 220 1.53 -4.71 4.12
CA LEU A 220 0.93 -4.48 2.81
C LEU A 220 1.35 -5.61 1.85
N ALA A 221 0.44 -6.02 0.98
CA ALA A 221 0.75 -6.87 -0.16
C ALA A 221 0.62 -6.06 -1.45
N ILE A 222 1.62 -6.14 -2.32
CA ILE A 222 1.50 -5.67 -3.70
C ILE A 222 0.98 -6.84 -4.52
N THR A 223 -0.20 -6.68 -5.10
CA THR A 223 -0.90 -7.72 -5.86
C THR A 223 -1.23 -7.24 -7.27
N LYS A 224 -1.52 -8.18 -8.16
CA LYS A 224 -2.06 -7.91 -9.49
C LYS A 224 -3.37 -7.14 -9.38
N ASP A 225 -3.58 -6.19 -10.29
CA ASP A 225 -4.81 -5.40 -10.43
C ASP A 225 -5.50 -5.70 -11.76
N ASP A 226 -6.65 -6.38 -11.70
CA ASP A 226 -7.46 -6.70 -12.88
C ASP A 226 -8.58 -5.69 -13.14
N TYR A 227 -8.71 -4.65 -12.31
CA TYR A 227 -9.83 -3.71 -12.37
C TYR A 227 -9.96 -3.04 -13.73
N ARG A 228 -8.85 -2.56 -14.31
CA ARG A 228 -8.86 -1.90 -15.63
C ARG A 228 -9.30 -2.85 -16.74
N ALA A 229 -8.83 -4.10 -16.69
CA ALA A 229 -9.22 -5.14 -17.64
C ALA A 229 -10.72 -5.47 -17.51
N LYS A 230 -11.21 -5.62 -16.27
CA LYS A 230 -12.63 -5.83 -15.98
C LYS A 230 -13.50 -4.65 -16.43
N LEU A 231 -13.07 -3.41 -16.19
CA LEU A 231 -13.77 -2.20 -16.60
C LEU A 231 -13.84 -2.08 -18.12
N LYS A 232 -12.73 -2.35 -18.83
CA LYS A 232 -12.71 -2.41 -20.30
C LYS A 232 -13.70 -3.45 -20.82
N LYS A 233 -13.67 -4.66 -20.27
CA LYS A 233 -14.59 -5.75 -20.61
C LYS A 233 -16.06 -5.36 -20.42
N LYS A 234 -16.39 -4.70 -19.29
CA LYS A 234 -17.73 -4.14 -19.06
C LYS A 234 -18.13 -3.10 -20.10
N ASN A 235 -17.23 -2.19 -20.47
CA ASN A 235 -17.50 -1.17 -21.48
C ASN A 235 -17.74 -1.78 -22.86
N ASP A 236 -17.01 -2.84 -23.21
CA ASP A 236 -17.21 -3.60 -24.44
C ASP A 236 -18.60 -4.25 -24.47
N TYR A 237 -19.04 -4.83 -23.34
CA TYR A 237 -20.38 -5.42 -23.20
C TYR A 237 -21.50 -4.38 -23.31
N SER A 238 -21.34 -3.24 -22.65
CA SER A 238 -22.29 -2.12 -22.72
C SER A 238 -22.39 -1.59 -24.15
N SER A 239 -21.25 -1.44 -24.83
CA SER A 239 -21.20 -1.03 -26.24
C SER A 239 -21.89 -2.04 -27.16
N HIS A 240 -21.67 -3.35 -26.93
CA HIS A 240 -22.37 -4.41 -27.64
C HIS A 240 -23.89 -4.28 -27.49
N LEU A 241 -24.38 -4.22 -26.25
CA LEU A 241 -25.81 -4.09 -25.95
C LEU A 241 -26.41 -2.84 -26.59
N GLN A 242 -25.74 -1.70 -26.50
CA GLN A 242 -26.22 -0.45 -27.07
C GLN A 242 -26.33 -0.54 -28.60
N LEU A 243 -25.28 -1.02 -29.27
CA LEU A 243 -25.25 -1.13 -30.73
C LEU A 243 -26.26 -2.16 -31.25
N SER A 244 -26.31 -3.34 -30.65
CA SER A 244 -27.23 -4.41 -31.03
C SER A 244 -28.68 -4.01 -30.79
N ASN A 245 -29.02 -3.42 -29.63
CA ASN A 245 -30.37 -2.88 -29.39
C ASN A 245 -30.74 -1.78 -30.38
N GLN A 246 -29.80 -0.91 -30.75
CA GLN A 246 -30.06 0.12 -31.75
C GLN A 246 -30.36 -0.48 -33.12
N VAL A 247 -29.62 -1.53 -33.52
CA VAL A 247 -29.85 -2.26 -34.77
C VAL A 247 -31.24 -2.92 -34.76
N THR A 248 -31.60 -3.60 -33.67
CA THR A 248 -32.88 -4.30 -33.52
C THR A 248 -34.06 -3.31 -33.55
N ARG A 249 -34.01 -2.24 -32.74
CA ARG A 249 -35.09 -1.25 -32.63
C ARG A 249 -35.31 -0.49 -33.94
N LYS A 250 -34.24 -0.10 -34.63
CA LYS A 250 -34.31 0.67 -35.88
C LYS A 250 -34.43 -0.21 -37.13
N ARG A 251 -34.39 -1.55 -36.97
CA ARG A 251 -34.41 -2.53 -38.07
C ARG A 251 -33.48 -2.14 -39.22
N LEU A 252 -32.22 -1.88 -38.89
CA LEU A 252 -31.25 -1.35 -39.85
C LEU A 252 -31.01 -2.30 -41.04
N ALA A 253 -30.73 -1.72 -42.20
CA ALA A 253 -30.43 -2.48 -43.42
C ALA A 253 -29.12 -3.28 -43.30
N LYS A 254 -29.06 -4.45 -43.97
CA LYS A 254 -27.93 -5.39 -43.92
C LYS A 254 -26.54 -4.74 -44.14
N PRO A 255 -26.33 -3.84 -45.12
CA PRO A 255 -25.02 -3.20 -45.31
C PRO A 255 -24.56 -2.39 -44.09
N THR A 256 -25.50 -1.72 -43.41
CA THR A 256 -25.23 -0.95 -42.20
C THR A 256 -24.91 -1.87 -41.02
N VAL A 257 -25.63 -2.98 -40.89
CA VAL A 257 -25.36 -4.00 -39.85
C VAL A 257 -23.97 -4.61 -40.04
N LEU A 258 -23.59 -4.96 -41.26
CA LEU A 258 -22.28 -5.53 -41.58
C LEU A 258 -21.14 -4.56 -41.24
N ARG A 259 -21.27 -3.28 -41.64
CA ARG A 259 -20.29 -2.24 -41.30
C ARG A 259 -20.12 -2.07 -39.79
N ARG A 260 -21.22 -2.07 -39.04
CA ARG A 260 -21.20 -1.91 -37.58
C ARG A 260 -20.64 -3.14 -36.87
N LYS A 261 -20.99 -4.35 -37.33
CA LYS A 261 -20.42 -5.61 -36.85
C LYS A 261 -18.90 -5.56 -36.98
N LYS A 262 -18.40 -5.26 -38.18
CA LYS A 262 -16.96 -5.17 -38.44
C LYS A 262 -16.29 -4.13 -37.53
N ALA A 263 -16.81 -2.90 -37.51
CA ALA A 263 -16.23 -1.84 -36.68
C ALA A 263 -16.23 -2.17 -35.17
N PHE A 264 -17.24 -2.89 -34.68
CA PHE A 264 -17.30 -3.34 -33.29
C PHE A 264 -16.21 -4.38 -33.00
N PHE A 265 -16.14 -5.46 -33.79
CA PHE A 265 -15.15 -6.53 -33.60
C PHE A 265 -13.70 -6.10 -33.88
N ASP A 266 -13.48 -5.11 -34.75
CA ASP A 266 -12.15 -4.50 -34.96
C ASP A 266 -11.66 -3.74 -33.70
N MET A 267 -12.56 -3.34 -32.79
CA MET A 267 -12.25 -2.52 -31.60
C MET A 267 -12.04 -3.36 -30.33
N ILE A 268 -12.66 -4.54 -30.24
CA ILE A 268 -12.60 -5.40 -29.06
C ILE A 268 -11.47 -6.43 -29.17
N ASN A 269 -10.89 -6.79 -28.03
CA ASN A 269 -9.81 -7.77 -27.98
C ASN A 269 -10.39 -9.19 -27.88
N GLU A 270 -9.97 -10.12 -28.74
CA GLU A 270 -10.58 -11.46 -28.91
C GLU A 270 -10.35 -12.44 -27.73
N ALA A 271 -9.67 -12.02 -26.65
CA ALA A 271 -9.22 -12.90 -25.58
C ALA A 271 -10.34 -13.49 -24.70
N ASP A 272 -11.57 -12.98 -24.78
CA ASP A 272 -12.69 -13.46 -23.98
C ASP A 272 -13.61 -14.39 -24.78
N THR A 273 -13.32 -15.68 -24.80
CA THR A 273 -13.95 -16.66 -25.69
C THR A 273 -15.46 -16.81 -25.48
N GLN A 274 -15.94 -16.85 -24.23
CA GLN A 274 -17.32 -17.26 -23.95
C GLN A 274 -18.38 -16.20 -24.33
N CYS A 275 -18.17 -14.93 -23.96
CA CYS A 275 -19.10 -13.87 -24.33
C CYS A 275 -18.88 -13.38 -25.78
N HIS A 276 -17.69 -13.55 -26.33
CA HIS A 276 -17.43 -13.20 -27.71
C HIS A 276 -18.23 -14.05 -28.72
N ASP A 277 -18.39 -15.34 -28.44
CA ASP A 277 -19.18 -16.23 -29.29
C ASP A 277 -20.68 -15.91 -29.24
N THR A 278 -21.22 -15.60 -28.05
CA THR A 278 -22.63 -15.18 -27.92
C THR A 278 -22.89 -13.83 -28.62
N MET A 279 -21.95 -12.87 -28.51
CA MET A 279 -22.03 -11.62 -29.27
C MET A 279 -22.00 -11.88 -30.79
N LYS A 280 -21.13 -12.77 -31.27
CA LYS A 280 -21.04 -13.14 -32.70
C LYS A 280 -22.34 -13.77 -33.19
N ASP A 281 -22.94 -14.63 -32.39
CA ASP A 281 -24.22 -15.28 -32.70
C ASP A 281 -25.37 -14.26 -32.78
N ILE A 282 -25.47 -13.32 -31.83
CA ILE A 282 -26.42 -12.19 -31.88
C ILE A 282 -26.26 -11.40 -33.18
N TRP A 283 -25.03 -10.99 -33.51
CA TRP A 283 -24.75 -10.26 -34.74
C TRP A 283 -25.07 -11.06 -36.00
N SER A 284 -25.02 -12.39 -35.95
CA SER A 284 -25.38 -13.27 -37.07
C SER A 284 -26.90 -13.33 -37.26
N SER A 285 -27.68 -13.41 -36.18
CA SER A 285 -29.15 -13.25 -36.22
C SER A 285 -29.56 -11.88 -36.77
N LEU A 286 -28.88 -10.80 -36.36
CA LEU A 286 -29.13 -9.43 -36.87
C LEU A 286 -28.83 -9.31 -38.38
N LEU A 287 -27.77 -9.94 -38.88
CA LEU A 287 -27.46 -9.98 -40.32
C LEU A 287 -28.49 -10.80 -41.11
N GLY A 288 -29.02 -11.86 -40.49
CA GLY A 288 -30.13 -12.65 -41.01
C GLY A 288 -31.47 -11.89 -41.05
N GLN A 289 -31.55 -10.70 -40.44
CA GLN A 289 -32.78 -9.93 -40.20
C GLN A 289 -33.81 -10.66 -39.32
N ASP A 290 -33.38 -11.65 -38.55
CA ASP A 290 -34.20 -12.28 -37.51
C ASP A 290 -34.11 -11.47 -36.22
N PHE A 291 -34.84 -10.36 -36.20
CA PHE A 291 -34.86 -9.43 -35.08
C PHE A 291 -35.51 -10.01 -33.81
N ALA A 292 -36.41 -11.00 -33.96
CA ALA A 292 -37.08 -11.63 -32.81
C ALA A 292 -36.12 -12.55 -32.06
N SER A 293 -35.42 -13.43 -32.79
CA SER A 293 -34.37 -14.27 -32.19
C SER A 293 -33.23 -13.42 -31.64
N ALA A 294 -32.80 -12.37 -32.38
CA ALA A 294 -31.75 -11.48 -31.91
C ALA A 294 -32.14 -10.75 -30.61
N GLN A 295 -33.39 -10.32 -30.46
CA GLN A 295 -33.86 -9.69 -29.21
C GLN A 295 -33.85 -10.67 -28.04
N ALA A 296 -34.36 -11.89 -28.23
CA ALA A 296 -34.34 -12.91 -27.17
C ALA A 296 -32.92 -13.24 -26.71
N LYS A 297 -31.97 -13.39 -27.64
CA LYS A 297 -30.55 -13.60 -27.33
C LYS A 297 -29.92 -12.40 -26.63
N LEU A 298 -30.30 -11.17 -27.00
CA LEU A 298 -29.83 -9.95 -26.33
C LEU A 298 -30.32 -9.87 -24.88
N ASP A 299 -31.57 -10.25 -24.62
CA ASP A 299 -32.14 -10.25 -23.27
C ASP A 299 -31.44 -11.29 -22.39
N THR A 300 -31.19 -12.50 -22.91
CA THR A 300 -30.38 -13.52 -22.22
C THR A 300 -28.95 -13.03 -21.96
N PHE A 301 -28.29 -12.47 -22.97
CA PHE A 301 -26.94 -11.91 -22.81
C PHE A 301 -26.88 -10.82 -21.75
N ALA A 302 -27.88 -9.93 -21.71
CA ALA A 302 -27.98 -8.88 -20.70
C ALA A 302 -28.11 -9.45 -19.28
N MET A 303 -28.88 -10.53 -19.10
CA MET A 303 -28.99 -11.23 -17.83
C MET A 303 -27.69 -11.92 -17.42
N ASP A 304 -26.99 -12.55 -18.37
CA ASP A 304 -25.74 -13.28 -18.10
C ASP A 304 -24.60 -12.35 -17.66
N ILE A 305 -24.51 -11.15 -18.23
CA ILE A 305 -23.45 -10.18 -17.88
C ILE A 305 -23.79 -9.33 -16.64
N ASP A 306 -25.04 -9.30 -16.17
CA ASP A 306 -25.47 -8.43 -15.08
C ASP A 306 -24.70 -8.68 -13.76
N PRO A 307 -24.47 -9.93 -13.31
CA PRO A 307 -23.64 -10.18 -12.13
C PRO A 307 -22.23 -9.60 -12.25
N PHE A 308 -21.58 -9.79 -13.40
CA PHE A 308 -20.26 -9.25 -13.67
C PHE A 308 -20.27 -7.71 -13.69
N ASN A 309 -21.27 -7.10 -14.35
CA ASN A 309 -21.38 -5.65 -14.40
C ASN A 309 -21.57 -5.04 -13.01
N ARG A 310 -22.37 -5.69 -12.14
CA ARG A 310 -22.58 -5.27 -10.74
C ARG A 310 -21.30 -5.40 -9.91
N GLU A 311 -20.53 -6.48 -10.09
CA GLU A 311 -19.22 -6.63 -9.45
C GLU A 311 -18.30 -5.47 -9.83
N VAL A 312 -18.20 -5.15 -11.13
CA VAL A 312 -17.35 -4.05 -11.62
C VAL A 312 -17.85 -2.69 -11.15
N ASP A 313 -19.17 -2.48 -11.01
CA ASP A 313 -19.72 -1.24 -10.41
C ASP A 313 -19.31 -1.08 -8.95
N GLN A 314 -19.46 -2.14 -8.15
CA GLN A 314 -19.04 -2.13 -6.75
C GLN A 314 -17.56 -1.85 -6.61
N LEU A 315 -16.73 -2.48 -7.45
CA LEU A 315 -15.30 -2.21 -7.50
C LEU A 315 -15.01 -0.76 -7.88
N THR A 316 -15.72 -0.21 -8.88
CA THR A 316 -15.56 1.18 -9.32
C THR A 316 -15.86 2.17 -8.19
N VAL A 317 -16.97 1.99 -7.47
CA VAL A 317 -17.32 2.82 -6.32
C VAL A 317 -16.22 2.75 -5.24
N LYS A 318 -15.70 1.55 -4.96
CA LYS A 318 -14.59 1.38 -4.01
C LYS A 318 -13.34 2.14 -4.47
N ARG A 319 -12.99 2.09 -5.77
CA ARG A 319 -11.85 2.83 -6.33
C ARG A 319 -12.03 4.34 -6.24
N GLU A 320 -13.22 4.85 -6.50
CA GLU A 320 -13.52 6.27 -6.37
C GLU A 320 -13.38 6.75 -4.92
N GLN A 321 -13.81 5.93 -3.95
CA GLN A 321 -13.65 6.21 -2.53
C GLN A 321 -12.17 6.18 -2.09
N GLU A 322 -11.40 5.17 -2.52
CA GLU A 322 -9.95 5.09 -2.29
C GLU A 322 -9.23 6.33 -2.84
N LYS A 323 -9.56 6.74 -4.07
CA LYS A 323 -9.01 7.95 -4.71
C LYS A 323 -9.38 9.22 -3.96
N ALA A 324 -10.64 9.36 -3.53
CA ALA A 324 -11.07 10.51 -2.74
C ALA A 324 -10.32 10.60 -1.40
N ASN A 325 -10.07 9.46 -0.74
CA ASN A 325 -9.29 9.40 0.49
C ASN A 325 -7.83 9.83 0.26
N SER A 326 -7.19 9.34 -0.81
CA SER A 326 -5.83 9.74 -1.18
C SER A 326 -5.72 11.25 -1.45
N ILE A 327 -6.71 11.83 -2.15
CA ILE A 327 -6.78 13.29 -2.38
C ILE A 327 -6.88 14.06 -1.07
N ARG A 328 -7.74 13.62 -0.14
CA ARG A 328 -7.85 14.25 1.20
C ARG A 328 -6.53 14.21 1.94
N GLN A 329 -5.78 13.12 1.85
CA GLN A 329 -4.48 12.98 2.51
C GLN A 329 -3.35 13.79 1.87
N LYS A 330 -3.49 14.23 0.61
CA LYS A 330 -2.57 15.17 -0.05
C LYS A 330 -2.90 16.63 0.23
N PHE A 331 -4.14 16.91 0.63
CA PHE A 331 -4.65 18.27 0.72
C PHE A 331 -4.08 19.01 1.94
N ASP A 332 -3.49 20.19 1.71
CA ASP A 332 -3.07 21.08 2.79
C ASP A 332 -4.30 21.79 3.38
N TYR A 333 -4.73 21.33 4.55
CA TYR A 333 -5.84 21.92 5.27
C TYR A 333 -5.49 23.21 6.02
N LEU A 334 -4.21 23.59 6.14
CA LEU A 334 -3.79 24.74 6.95
C LEU A 334 -4.41 26.07 6.48
N PRO A 335 -4.46 26.40 5.17
CA PRO A 335 -5.17 27.60 4.70
C PRO A 335 -6.65 27.59 5.06
N PHE A 336 -7.31 26.42 4.93
CA PHE A 336 -8.72 26.26 5.29
C PHE A 336 -8.94 26.44 6.80
N ILE A 337 -8.12 25.80 7.64
CA ILE A 337 -8.19 25.90 9.10
C ILE A 337 -7.93 27.34 9.56
N ARG A 338 -6.93 28.01 9.00
CA ARG A 338 -6.64 29.43 9.28
C ARG A 338 -7.82 30.32 8.92
N ALA A 339 -8.43 30.12 7.76
CA ALA A 339 -9.61 30.86 7.32
C ALA A 339 -10.81 30.59 8.25
N LEU A 340 -11.04 29.32 8.60
CA LEU A 340 -12.09 28.92 9.54
C LEU A 340 -11.93 29.62 10.89
N PHE A 341 -10.75 29.57 11.51
CA PHE A 341 -10.50 30.25 12.78
C PHE A 341 -10.68 31.77 12.67
N LYS A 342 -10.16 32.39 11.60
CA LYS A 342 -10.32 33.82 11.35
C LYS A 342 -11.79 34.21 11.27
N SER A 343 -12.59 33.48 10.50
CA SER A 343 -14.02 33.72 10.39
C SER A 343 -14.75 33.45 11.70
N SER A 344 -14.47 32.35 12.39
CA SER A 344 -15.10 32.04 13.68
C SER A 344 -14.82 33.09 14.75
N PHE A 345 -13.63 33.70 14.75
CA PHE A 345 -13.32 34.83 15.62
C PHE A 345 -14.12 36.09 15.22
N GLN A 346 -14.17 36.42 13.93
CA GLN A 346 -14.92 37.58 13.41
C GLN A 346 -16.42 37.50 13.73
N TYR A 347 -17.01 36.31 13.69
CA TYR A 347 -18.42 36.08 13.98
C TYR A 347 -18.69 35.75 15.47
N ASN A 348 -17.70 35.92 16.35
CA ASN A 348 -17.80 35.66 17.80
C ASN A 348 -18.26 34.24 18.16
N VAL A 349 -18.05 33.27 17.26
CA VAL A 349 -18.32 31.84 17.49
C VAL A 349 -17.20 31.22 18.34
N LEU A 350 -15.95 31.67 18.13
CA LEU A 350 -14.85 31.38 19.04
C LEU A 350 -14.76 32.49 20.09
N HIS A 351 -15.16 32.19 21.32
CA HIS A 351 -14.87 33.08 22.45
C HIS A 351 -13.38 32.99 22.80
N GLY A 352 -12.75 34.12 23.12
CA GLY A 352 -11.35 34.15 23.52
C GLY A 352 -11.11 33.27 24.74
N THR A 353 -10.58 32.06 24.54
CA THR A 353 -10.12 31.19 25.62
C THR A 353 -8.77 31.68 26.11
N THR A 354 -8.75 32.81 26.81
CA THR A 354 -7.57 33.32 27.54
C THR A 354 -7.25 32.52 28.81
N LYS A 355 -7.80 31.32 28.94
CA LYS A 355 -7.33 30.33 29.92
C LYS A 355 -6.97 29.07 29.14
N PRO A 356 -5.70 28.61 29.18
CA PRO A 356 -5.36 27.31 28.63
C PRO A 356 -6.32 26.31 29.28
N ALA A 357 -7.03 25.56 28.45
CA ALA A 357 -7.81 24.43 28.94
C ALA A 357 -6.80 23.56 29.71
N LYS A 358 -6.92 23.51 31.04
CA LYS A 358 -6.15 22.55 31.82
C LYS A 358 -6.47 21.19 31.21
N GLN A 359 -5.53 20.64 30.44
CA GLN A 359 -5.54 19.23 30.12
C GLN A 359 -5.79 18.53 31.44
N LYS A 360 -6.91 17.80 31.54
CA LYS A 360 -7.06 16.85 32.63
C LYS A 360 -5.94 15.87 32.42
N SER A 361 -4.83 16.07 33.12
CA SER A 361 -3.85 15.01 33.32
C SER A 361 -4.66 13.82 33.78
N ALA A 362 -4.66 12.78 32.95
CA ALA A 362 -5.06 11.46 33.40
C ALA A 362 -4.09 11.16 34.54
N LYS A 363 -4.52 11.45 35.77
CA LYS A 363 -3.85 10.90 36.94
C LYS A 363 -3.85 9.40 36.70
N GLU A 364 -2.68 8.85 36.43
CA GLU A 364 -2.40 7.46 36.67
C GLU A 364 -3.12 7.08 37.96
N LYS A 365 -4.16 6.26 37.82
CA LYS A 365 -4.56 5.42 38.93
C LYS A 365 -3.43 4.41 39.08
N THR A 366 -2.33 4.82 39.70
CA THR A 366 -1.53 3.89 40.49
C THR A 366 -2.51 3.29 41.46
N THR A 367 -2.96 2.07 41.16
CA THR A 367 -3.60 1.17 42.10
C THR A 367 -2.58 0.96 43.21
N LYS A 368 -2.66 1.82 44.23
CA LYS A 368 -2.00 1.58 45.52
C LYS A 368 -2.60 0.30 46.06
N ILE A 369 -1.91 -0.81 45.86
CA ILE A 369 -2.08 -2.00 46.68
C ILE A 369 -1.82 -1.53 48.12
N PRO A 370 -2.79 -1.61 49.04
CA PRO A 370 -2.55 -1.19 50.41
C PRO A 370 -1.53 -2.14 51.03
N ALA A 371 -0.41 -1.57 51.49
CA ALA A 371 0.59 -2.27 52.27
C ALA A 371 -0.07 -2.87 53.51
N LYS A 372 -0.21 -4.20 53.54
CA LYS A 372 -0.43 -4.96 54.77
C LYS A 372 0.75 -4.69 55.69
N LYS A 373 0.53 -3.87 56.73
CA LYS A 373 1.35 -3.90 57.94
C LYS A 373 1.14 -5.26 58.60
N THR A 374 2.02 -6.21 58.34
CA THR A 374 2.22 -7.37 59.20
C THR A 374 3.61 -7.29 59.81
N SER A 375 3.63 -6.81 61.06
CA SER A 375 4.54 -7.20 62.15
C SER A 375 5.84 -7.91 61.73
N SER A 376 6.94 -7.17 61.77
CA SER A 376 8.29 -7.73 61.81
C SER A 376 8.51 -8.48 63.14
N MET A 377 8.32 -9.80 63.14
CA MET A 377 8.92 -10.68 64.14
C MET A 377 10.43 -10.69 63.91
N LYS A 378 11.17 -10.00 64.78
CA LYS A 378 12.64 -10.11 64.86
C LYS A 378 13.05 -11.55 65.18
N PRO A 379 14.05 -12.11 64.50
CA PRO A 379 14.61 -13.41 64.87
C PRO A 379 15.37 -13.30 66.19
N ARG A 380 15.08 -14.24 67.08
CA ARG A 380 15.65 -14.40 68.42
C ARG A 380 17.12 -14.84 68.30
N PRO A 381 18.09 -14.17 68.94
CA PRO A 381 19.48 -14.61 68.89
C PRO A 381 19.68 -15.85 69.77
N ALA A 382 20.42 -16.83 69.23
CA ALA A 382 20.80 -18.07 69.88
C ALA A 382 21.61 -17.80 71.16
N LYS A 383 21.07 -18.20 72.32
CA LYS A 383 21.83 -18.26 73.57
C LYS A 383 22.66 -19.54 73.57
N LYS A 384 23.98 -19.35 73.63
CA LYS A 384 24.99 -20.37 73.96
C LYS A 384 24.59 -21.11 75.24
N ALA A 385 24.53 -22.44 75.15
CA ALA A 385 24.50 -23.31 76.31
C ALA A 385 25.89 -23.30 76.97
N ALA A 386 25.93 -22.91 78.25
CA ALA A 386 27.07 -23.14 79.13
C ALA A 386 26.60 -23.99 80.33
N ARG A 387 27.31 -25.09 80.46
CA ARG A 387 27.29 -26.17 81.46
C ARG A 387 27.52 -25.68 82.91
N LYS A 388 26.79 -26.25 83.87
CA LYS A 388 27.19 -26.55 85.28
C LYS A 388 26.20 -27.62 85.80
N LYS A 389 26.64 -28.83 86.20
CA LYS A 389 27.04 -29.21 87.59
C LYS A 389 26.02 -28.66 88.61
N SER A 390 25.28 -29.43 89.41
CA SER A 390 25.44 -30.79 89.96
C SER A 390 24.13 -31.56 89.87
#